data_AF-A0A7X9CKN3-F1
#
_entry.id   AF-A0A7X9CKN3-F1
#
_cell.length_a   1.000
_cell.length_b   1.000
_cell.length_c   1.000
_cell.angle_alpha   90.00
_cell.angle_beta   90.00
_cell.angle_gamma   90.00
#
_symmetry.space_group_name_H-M   'P 1'
#
loop_
_entity.id
_entity.type
_entity.pdbx_description
1 polymer ?
#
loop_
_entity_poly.entity_id
_entity_poly.type
_entity_poly.pdbx_seq_one_letter_code
_entity_poly.pdbx_strand_id
1 'polypeptide(L)'
;RGALQQLLGKWLNSGHAAVWISAAIFSLVHFQFYGFLPRMLLGALLGYLFLYSRNLWIPIIFHFVNNASVIIFHYFWGDASWFQELDELPLTLPFLITAVMSALATLLLFHSFKNRNTATEQQTINQQQQ
;
A
#
# COMPACT_ATOMS: atom_id res chain seq x y z
N ARG A 1 -8.05 4.54 -7.07
CA ARG A 1 -7.20 5.55 -6.39
C ARG A 1 -8.00 6.81 -6.06
N GLY A 2 -8.66 7.47 -7.03
CA GLY A 2 -9.52 8.64 -6.79
C GLY A 2 -10.64 8.43 -5.76
N ALA A 3 -11.49 7.42 -5.92
CA ALA A 3 -12.63 7.22 -5.00
C ALA A 3 -12.22 6.60 -3.65
N LEU A 4 -11.47 5.48 -3.67
CA LEU A 4 -11.14 4.73 -2.45
C LEU A 4 -10.28 5.52 -1.47
N GLN A 5 -9.22 6.21 -1.93
CA GLN A 5 -8.37 7.03 -1.05
C GLN A 5 -9.13 8.24 -0.50
N GLN A 6 -10.01 8.87 -1.29
CA GLN A 6 -10.84 9.98 -0.81
C GLN A 6 -11.89 9.52 0.21
N LEU A 7 -12.53 8.37 -0.02
CA LEU A 7 -13.49 7.79 0.91
C LEU A 7 -12.83 7.43 2.25
N LEU A 8 -11.70 6.72 2.18
CA LEU A 8 -10.91 6.38 3.37
C LEU A 8 -10.36 7.62 4.07
N GLY A 9 -9.98 8.66 3.33
CA GLY A 9 -9.55 9.94 3.90
C GLY A 9 -10.64 10.59 4.74
N LYS A 10 -11.90 10.57 4.25
CA LYS A 10 -13.06 11.07 5.00
C LYS A 10 -13.38 10.22 6.22
N TRP A 11 -13.27 8.89 6.12
CA TRP A 11 -13.62 7.96 7.21
C TRP A 11 -12.56 7.91 8.32
N LEU A 12 -11.28 7.95 7.95
CA LEU A 12 -10.16 7.79 8.89
C LEU A 12 -9.66 9.12 9.44
N ASN A 13 -10.15 10.24 8.90
CA ASN A 13 -9.70 11.60 9.20
C ASN A 13 -8.17 11.77 9.09
N SER A 14 -7.53 10.96 8.24
CA SER A 14 -6.07 10.91 8.06
C SER A 14 -5.72 10.57 6.62
N GLY A 15 -5.06 11.51 5.93
CA GLY A 15 -4.61 11.33 4.55
C GLY A 15 -3.57 10.23 4.41
N HIS A 16 -2.66 10.10 5.37
CA HIS A 16 -1.59 9.08 5.35
C HIS A 16 -2.15 7.67 5.56
N ALA A 17 -3.08 7.49 6.50
CA ALA A 17 -3.74 6.20 6.70
C ALA A 17 -4.53 5.79 5.44
N ALA A 18 -5.22 6.73 4.81
CA ALA A 18 -5.93 6.48 3.55
C ALA A 18 -4.99 6.05 2.42
N VAL A 19 -3.80 6.64 2.30
CA VAL A 19 -2.78 6.24 1.32
C VAL A 19 -2.34 4.79 1.55
N TRP A 20 -1.88 4.46 2.75
CA TRP A 20 -1.35 3.12 3.03
C TRP A 20 -2.41 2.02 2.94
N ILE A 21 -3.61 2.26 3.45
CA ILE A 21 -4.71 1.28 3.39
C ILE A 21 -5.17 1.09 1.94
N SER A 22 -5.33 2.16 1.17
CA SER A 22 -5.70 2.02 -0.25
C SER A 22 -4.62 1.32 -1.07
N ALA A 23 -3.34 1.55 -0.77
CA ALA A 23 -2.21 0.86 -1.40
C ALA A 23 -2.16 -0.63 -1.06
N ALA A 24 -2.39 -0.99 0.21
CA ALA A 24 -2.47 -2.37 0.65
C ALA A 24 -3.65 -3.12 0.00
N ILE A 25 -4.84 -2.52 -0.01
CA ILE A 25 -6.03 -3.10 -0.68
C ILE A 25 -5.76 -3.28 -2.17
N PHE A 26 -5.22 -2.26 -2.85
CA PHE A 26 -4.87 -2.35 -4.26
C PHE A 26 -3.87 -3.47 -4.54
N SER A 27 -2.90 -3.68 -3.65
CA SER A 27 -1.93 -4.76 -3.80
C SER A 27 -2.52 -6.16 -3.56
N LEU A 28 -3.41 -6.30 -2.56
CA LEU A 28 -4.07 -7.57 -2.23
C LEU A 28 -4.97 -8.09 -3.36
N VAL A 29 -5.71 -7.21 -4.05
CA VAL A 29 -6.64 -7.63 -5.13
C VAL A 29 -5.94 -8.16 -6.38
N HIS A 30 -4.61 -8.06 -6.47
CA HIS A 30 -3.83 -8.61 -7.59
C HIS A 30 -3.41 -10.07 -7.36
N PHE A 31 -3.71 -10.67 -6.20
CA PHE A 31 -3.51 -12.10 -5.86
C PHE A 31 -2.11 -12.70 -6.04
N GLN A 32 -1.12 -11.91 -6.45
CA GLN A 32 0.26 -12.32 -6.61
C GLN A 32 1.10 -11.70 -5.49
N PHE A 33 1.62 -12.52 -4.58
CA PHE A 33 2.35 -12.06 -3.40
C PHE A 33 3.74 -11.52 -3.73
N TYR A 34 4.42 -12.05 -4.74
CA TYR A 34 5.77 -11.58 -5.10
C TYR A 34 5.78 -10.11 -5.52
N GLY A 35 4.77 -9.67 -6.27
CA GLY A 35 4.58 -8.25 -6.55
C GLY A 35 3.81 -7.50 -5.46
N PHE A 36 3.43 -8.12 -4.33
CA PHE A 36 2.65 -7.45 -3.28
C PHE A 36 3.39 -6.24 -2.72
N LEU A 37 4.63 -6.42 -2.26
CA LEU A 37 5.41 -5.34 -1.66
C LEU A 37 5.79 -4.27 -2.70
N PRO A 38 6.31 -4.62 -3.89
CA PRO A 38 6.55 -3.65 -4.97
C PRO A 38 5.29 -2.84 -5.34
N ARG A 39 4.14 -3.51 -5.52
CA ARG A 39 2.87 -2.85 -5.88
C ARG A 39 2.32 -2.00 -4.75
N MET A 40 2.48 -2.41 -3.50
CA MET A 40 2.06 -1.62 -2.34
C MET A 40 2.90 -0.34 -2.23
N LEU A 41 4.22 -0.42 -2.41
CA LEU A 41 5.11 0.74 -2.37
C LEU A 41 4.83 1.73 -3.51
N LEU A 42 4.69 1.22 -4.74
CA LEU A 42 4.24 2.04 -5.87
C LEU A 42 2.84 2.62 -5.62
N GLY A 43 1.98 1.81 -5.00
CA GLY A 43 0.67 2.17 -4.46
C GLY A 43 0.73 3.43 -3.60
N ALA A 44 1.55 3.38 -2.55
CA ALA A 44 1.76 4.45 -1.61
C ALA A 44 2.40 5.68 -2.27
N LEU A 45 3.43 5.50 -3.11
CA LEU A 45 4.10 6.57 -3.85
C LEU A 45 3.09 7.42 -4.64
N LEU A 46 2.28 6.77 -5.48
CA LEU A 46 1.24 7.43 -6.25
C LEU A 46 0.17 8.08 -5.35
N GLY A 47 -0.16 7.46 -4.21
CA GLY A 47 -1.10 8.01 -3.23
C GLY A 47 -0.58 9.28 -2.55
N TYR A 48 0.72 9.35 -2.25
CA TYR A 48 1.38 10.54 -1.72
C TYR A 48 1.52 11.64 -2.78
N LEU A 49 1.82 11.30 -4.03
CA LEU A 49 1.79 12.27 -5.13
C LEU A 49 0.41 12.93 -5.24
N PHE A 50 -0.67 12.15 -5.16
CA PHE A 50 -2.01 12.71 -5.13
C PHE A 50 -2.28 13.55 -3.87
N LEU A 51 -1.90 13.04 -2.69
CA LEU A 51 -2.14 13.73 -1.40
C LEU A 51 -1.50 15.12 -1.35
N TYR A 52 -0.27 15.25 -1.84
CA TYR A 52 0.47 16.50 -1.82
C TYR A 52 0.14 17.42 -3.00
N SER A 53 0.00 16.89 -4.21
CA SER A 53 -0.30 17.72 -5.39
C SER A 53 -1.75 18.15 -5.48
N ARG A 54 -2.67 17.40 -4.84
CA ARG A 54 -4.13 17.51 -5.00
C ARG A 54 -4.57 17.48 -6.47
N ASN A 55 -3.73 16.93 -7.36
CA ASN A 55 -3.96 16.87 -8.79
C ASN A 55 -3.90 15.42 -9.25
N LEU A 56 -4.95 14.94 -9.90
CA LEU A 56 -5.03 13.57 -10.41
C LEU A 56 -4.11 13.32 -11.61
N TRP A 57 -3.73 14.35 -12.36
CA TRP A 57 -2.87 14.18 -13.54
C TRP A 57 -1.45 13.74 -13.20
N ILE A 58 -0.90 14.21 -12.08
CA ILE A 58 0.46 13.85 -11.64
C ILE A 58 0.62 12.34 -11.43
N PRO A 59 -0.20 11.66 -10.60
CA PRO A 59 -0.10 10.21 -10.44
C PRO A 59 -0.50 9.44 -11.70
N ILE A 60 -1.38 9.98 -12.56
CA ILE A 60 -1.71 9.34 -13.84
C ILE A 60 -0.50 9.27 -14.76
N ILE A 61 0.19 10.40 -14.96
CA ILE A 61 1.39 10.47 -15.80
C ILE A 61 2.49 9.59 -15.22
N PHE A 62 2.74 9.66 -13.91
CA PHE A 62 3.75 8.81 -13.27
C PHE A 62 3.44 7.32 -13.43
N HIS A 63 2.18 6.92 -13.27
CA HIS A 63 1.78 5.52 -13.46
C HIS A 63 1.96 5.08 -14.92
N PHE A 64 1.59 5.93 -15.87
CA PHE A 64 1.81 5.66 -17.30
C PHE A 64 3.29 5.46 -17.61
N VAL A 65 4.16 6.38 -17.15
CA VAL A 65 5.61 6.27 -17.34
C VAL A 65 6.15 4.99 -16.70
N ASN A 66 5.74 4.67 -15.48
CA ASN A 66 6.16 3.45 -14.80
C ASN A 66 5.80 2.19 -15.60
N ASN A 67 4.56 2.08 -16.11
CA ASN A 67 4.14 0.95 -16.93
C ASN A 67 4.89 0.90 -18.27
N ALA A 68 5.09 2.05 -18.92
CA ALA A 68 5.84 2.13 -20.18
C ALA A 68 7.30 1.70 -19.99
N SER A 69 7.94 2.10 -18.89
CA SER A 69 9.29 1.67 -18.54
C SER A 69 9.37 0.15 -18.37
N VAL A 70 8.41 -0.47 -17.69
CA VAL A 70 8.38 -1.94 -17.53
C VAL A 70 8.32 -2.63 -18.89
N ILE A 71 7.47 -2.15 -19.82
CA ILE A 71 7.36 -2.71 -21.18
C ILE A 71 8.68 -2.55 -21.94
N ILE A 72 9.29 -1.37 -21.90
CA ILE A 72 10.56 -1.08 -22.59
C ILE A 72 11.69 -1.96 -22.02
N PHE A 73 11.82 -2.06 -20.69
CA PHE A 73 12.83 -2.90 -20.07
C PHE A 73 12.62 -4.38 -20.40
N HIS A 74 11.36 -4.84 -20.39
CA HIS A 74 11.05 -6.20 -20.80
C HIS A 74 11.43 -6.46 -22.26
N TYR A 75 11.15 -5.51 -23.16
CA TYR A 75 11.43 -5.66 -24.59
C TYR A 75 12.94 -5.71 -24.93
N PHE A 76 13.76 -4.92 -24.23
CA PHE A 76 15.20 -4.80 -24.53
C PHE A 76 16.13 -5.62 -23.62
N TRP A 77 15.70 -5.95 -22.39
CA TRP A 77 16.54 -6.59 -21.36
C TRP A 77 15.88 -7.80 -20.68
N GLY A 78 14.66 -8.19 -21.07
CA GLY A 78 13.95 -9.31 -20.45
C GLY A 78 14.31 -10.67 -21.06
N ASP A 79 15.16 -11.45 -20.39
CA ASP A 79 14.98 -12.91 -20.43
C ASP A 79 13.68 -13.21 -19.68
N ALA A 80 12.60 -13.55 -20.40
CA ALA A 80 11.24 -13.68 -19.85
C ALA A 80 11.09 -14.73 -18.73
N SER A 81 12.11 -15.56 -18.52
CA SER A 81 12.11 -16.67 -17.56
C SER A 81 11.86 -16.20 -16.13
N TRP A 82 12.61 -15.23 -15.60
CA TRP A 82 12.49 -14.84 -14.18
C TRP A 82 11.16 -14.19 -13.82
N PHE A 83 10.48 -13.54 -14.79
CA PHE A 83 9.16 -12.92 -14.56
C PHE A 83 8.05 -13.96 -14.62
N GLN A 84 8.11 -14.88 -15.59
CA GLN A 84 7.18 -16.01 -15.69
C GLN A 84 7.32 -16.97 -14.50
N GLU A 85 8.55 -17.23 -14.05
CA GLU A 85 8.81 -18.13 -12.91
C GLU A 85 8.24 -17.57 -11.61
N LEU A 86 8.12 -16.25 -11.45
CA LEU A 86 7.49 -15.61 -10.29
C LEU A 86 5.95 -15.58 -10.37
N ASP A 87 5.38 -15.57 -11.57
CA ASP A 87 3.93 -15.61 -11.81
C ASP A 87 3.37 -17.04 -11.80
N GLU A 88 4.16 -18.04 -12.15
CA GLU A 88 3.77 -19.46 -12.17
C GLU A 88 3.85 -20.15 -10.81
N LEU A 89 4.36 -19.47 -9.77
CA LEU A 89 4.43 -20.07 -8.44
C LEU A 89 3.01 -20.36 -7.92
N PRO A 90 2.68 -21.64 -7.67
CA PRO A 90 1.32 -22.01 -7.31
C PRO A 90 0.92 -21.33 -6.00
N LEU A 91 -0.33 -20.86 -5.95
CA LEU A 91 -1.01 -20.44 -4.72
C LEU A 91 -1.21 -21.67 -3.82
N THR A 92 -0.15 -22.08 -3.15
CA THR A 92 -0.17 -23.23 -2.24
C THR A 92 -0.82 -22.83 -0.92
N LEU A 93 -1.44 -23.81 -0.26
CA LEU A 93 -2.06 -23.61 1.06
C LEU A 93 -1.08 -23.01 2.09
N PRO A 94 0.20 -23.44 2.17
CA PRO A 94 1.20 -22.81 3.05
C PRO A 94 1.43 -21.34 2.74
N PHE A 95 1.47 -20.96 1.46
CA PHE A 95 1.67 -19.58 1.05
C PHE A 95 0.47 -18.68 1.39
N LEU A 96 -0.75 -19.21 1.26
CA LEU A 96 -1.96 -18.54 1.72
C LEU A 96 -1.93 -18.30 3.24
N ILE A 97 -1.50 -19.31 4.02
CA ILE A 97 -1.38 -19.21 5.46
C ILE A 97 -0.33 -18.15 5.84
N THR A 98 0.86 -18.15 5.22
CA THR A 98 1.90 -17.16 5.53
C THR A 98 1.48 -15.74 5.15
N ALA A 99 0.78 -15.56 4.03
CA ALA A 99 0.23 -14.27 3.62
C ALA A 99 -0.82 -13.73 4.62
N VAL A 100 -1.76 -14.58 5.04
CA VAL A 100 -2.79 -14.21 6.04
C VAL A 100 -2.16 -13.89 7.40
N MET A 101 -1.19 -14.69 7.85
CA MET A 101 -0.48 -14.45 9.11
C MET A 101 0.31 -13.14 9.08
N SER A 102 0.98 -12.83 7.96
CA SER A 102 1.70 -11.57 7.77
C SER A 102 0.74 -10.38 7.82
N ALA A 103 -0.40 -10.46 7.13
CA ALA A 103 -1.42 -9.41 7.14
C ALA A 103 -2.00 -9.18 8.54
N LEU A 104 -2.34 -10.25 9.27
CA LEU A 104 -2.84 -10.17 10.64
C LEU A 104 -1.80 -9.55 11.59
N ALA A 105 -0.53 -9.96 11.49
CA ALA A 105 0.54 -9.38 12.29
C ALA A 105 0.70 -7.88 12.02
N THR A 106 0.70 -7.45 10.76
CA THR A 106 0.78 -6.02 10.41
C THR A 106 -0.42 -5.23 10.96
N LEU A 107 -1.64 -5.76 10.86
CA LEU A 107 -2.85 -5.11 11.39
C LEU A 107 -2.81 -4.99 12.93
N LEU A 108 -2.38 -6.04 13.64
CA LEU A 108 -2.26 -6.04 15.09
C LEU A 108 -1.19 -5.05 15.57
N LEU A 109 -0.04 -5.01 14.89
CA LEU A 109 1.02 -4.04 15.19
C LEU A 109 0.51 -2.61 14.98
N PHE A 110 -0.10 -2.33 13.83
CA PHE A 110 -0.66 -1.01 13.54
C PHE A 110 -1.72 -0.59 14.56
N HIS A 111 -2.61 -1.51 14.96
CA HIS A 111 -3.61 -1.25 16.00
C HIS A 111 -2.96 -0.97 17.37
N SER A 112 -1.93 -1.73 17.73
CA SER A 112 -1.19 -1.55 18.99
C SER A 112 -0.45 -0.21 19.04
N PHE A 113 0.16 0.22 17.94
CA PHE A 113 0.81 1.53 17.84
C PHE A 113 -0.19 2.68 17.92
N LYS A 114 -1.35 2.56 17.27
CA LYS A 114 -2.42 3.57 17.34
C LYS A 114 -2.96 3.74 18.76
N ASN A 115 -3.23 2.65 19.47
CA ASN A 115 -3.79 2.71 20.83
C ASN A 115 -2.82 3.32 21.85
N ARG A 116 -1.50 3.16 21.64
CA ARG A 116 -0.49 3.79 22.51
C ARG A 116 -0.44 5.31 22.34
N ASN A 117 -0.58 5.81 21.12
CA ASN A 117 -0.50 7.25 20.86
C ASN A 117 -1.71 8.00 21.46
N THR A 118 -2.91 7.42 21.41
CA THR A 118 -4.12 8.02 21.99
C THR A 118 -4.08 8.06 23.53
N ALA A 119 -3.49 7.04 24.17
CA ALA A 119 -3.32 7.01 25.62
C ALA A 119 -2.34 8.08 26.12
N THR A 120 -1.24 8.30 25.39
CA THR A 120 -0.24 9.33 25.74
C THR A 120 -0.81 10.74 25.60
N GLU A 121 -1.56 11.04 24.53
CA GLU A 121 -2.20 12.36 24.33
C GLU A 121 -3.17 12.72 25.47
N GLN A 122 -4.00 11.77 25.92
CA GLN A 122 -4.96 12.02 27.00
C GLN A 122 -4.27 12.28 28.35
N GLN A 123 -3.13 11.64 28.62
CA GLN A 123 -2.36 11.88 29.84
C GLN A 123 -1.72 13.27 29.85
N THR A 124 -1.19 13.74 28.71
CA THR A 124 -0.60 15.09 28.61
C THR A 124 -1.64 16.19 28.79
N ILE A 125 -2.84 16.02 28.21
CA ILE A 125 -3.95 16.99 28.34
C ILE A 125 -4.41 17.10 29.81
N ASN A 126 -4.56 15.97 30.51
CA ASN A 126 -4.99 15.97 31.91
C ASN A 126 -3.96 16.59 32.87
N GLN A 127 -2.67 16.53 32.54
CA GLN A 127 -1.61 17.20 33.32
C GLN A 127 -1.54 18.72 33.11
N GLN A 128 -2.02 19.24 31.98
CA GLN A 128 -2.05 20.68 31.71
C GLN A 128 -3.28 21.38 32.31
N GLN A 129 -4.29 20.62 32.74
CA GLN A 129 -5.54 21.12 33.33
C GLN A 129 -5.53 21.08 34.87
N GLN A 130 -4.43 20.64 35.49
CA GLN A 130 -4.16 20.69 36.94
C GLN A 130 -3.11 21.76 37.23
#